data_AF-A0A969UED9-F1
#
_entry.id   AF-A0A969UED9-F1
#
_cell.length_a   1.000
_cell.length_b   1.000
_cell.length_c   1.000
_cell.angle_alpha   90.00
_cell.angle_beta   90.00
_cell.angle_gamma   90.00
#
_symmetry.space_group_name_H-M   'P 1'
#
loop_
_entity.id
_entity.type
_entity.pdbx_description
1 polymer ?
#
loop_
_entity_poly.entity_id
_entity_poly.type
_entity_poly.pdbx_seq_one_letter_code
_entity_poly.pdbx_strand_id
1 'polypeptide(L)'
;MRLQEYILHNGLAASIDSVGQAQAGLITSADQAQLEQVLVNLVVNARDAMPKGGTLTIETAQVELTRSPVYHLTPLPPGPYVRLAVSDTGCGMDRKTQSHIFEPFFTTKGEGKGSGLGLSTVFGIVTQCGGAID
;
A
#
# COMPACT_ATOMS: atom_id res chain seq x y z
N MET A 1 0.93 -1.97 -18.23
CA MET A 1 -0.41 -2.56 -18.08
C MET A 1 -1.14 -1.70 -17.06
N ARG A 2 -2.29 -1.09 -17.39
CA ARG A 2 -2.96 -0.14 -16.49
C ARG A 2 -3.53 -0.88 -15.29
N LEU A 3 -3.50 -0.29 -14.09
CA LEU A 3 -4.01 -0.89 -12.84
C LEU A 3 -5.44 -1.45 -12.98
N GLN A 4 -6.28 -0.77 -13.77
CA GLN A 4 -7.63 -1.22 -14.12
C GLN A 4 -7.65 -2.56 -14.90
N GLU A 5 -6.75 -2.75 -15.87
CA GLU A 5 -6.65 -4.00 -16.64
C GLU A 5 -6.17 -5.16 -15.77
N TYR A 6 -5.26 -4.89 -14.82
CA TYR A 6 -4.77 -5.90 -13.87
C TYR A 6 -5.85 -6.37 -12.92
N ILE A 7 -6.66 -5.44 -12.40
CA ILE A 7 -7.78 -5.72 -11.49
C ILE A 7 -8.85 -6.58 -12.20
N LEU A 8 -9.18 -6.25 -13.45
CA LEU A 8 -10.19 -6.95 -14.25
C LEU A 8 -9.75 -8.37 -14.66
N HIS A 9 -8.47 -8.56 -15.03
CA HIS A 9 -7.98 -9.87 -15.48
C HIS A 9 -7.72 -10.88 -14.34
N ASN A 10 -7.54 -10.41 -13.09
CA ASN A 10 -7.17 -11.28 -11.97
C ASN A 10 -8.30 -11.58 -10.99
N GLY A 11 -9.57 -11.41 -11.42
CA GLY A 11 -10.72 -11.98 -10.71
C GLY A 11 -11.02 -11.36 -9.34
N LEU A 12 -10.76 -10.07 -9.15
CA LEU A 12 -11.18 -9.34 -7.95
C LEU A 12 -12.72 -9.26 -7.89
N ALA A 13 -13.36 -10.19 -7.17
CA ALA A 13 -14.73 -10.04 -6.68
C ALA A 13 -14.71 -9.26 -5.35
N ALA A 14 -14.16 -8.05 -5.38
CA ALA A 14 -14.24 -7.09 -4.29
C ALA A 14 -15.10 -5.92 -4.79
N SER A 15 -16.02 -5.41 -3.97
CA SER A 15 -16.57 -4.08 -4.29
C SER A 15 -15.42 -3.11 -4.09
N ILE A 16 -15.00 -2.47 -5.18
CA ILE A 16 -14.17 -1.27 -5.09
C ILE A 16 -15.17 -0.15 -4.82
N ASP A 17 -15.51 0.04 -3.55
CA ASP A 17 -16.16 1.26 -3.14
C ASP A 17 -15.07 2.32 -3.08
N SER A 18 -14.87 3.02 -4.20
CA SER A 18 -14.06 4.22 -4.21
C SER A 18 -14.78 5.27 -3.35
N VAL A 19 -14.39 5.43 -2.09
CA VAL A 19 -14.89 6.52 -1.24
C VAL A 19 -13.71 7.23 -0.60
N GLY A 20 -13.02 8.00 -1.43
CA GLY A 20 -12.17 9.10 -1.00
C GLY A 20 -12.17 10.11 -2.13
N GLN A 21 -12.73 11.32 -1.89
CA GLN A 21 -12.67 12.40 -2.87
C GLN A 21 -11.19 12.69 -3.14
N ALA A 22 -10.69 12.33 -4.33
CA ALA A 22 -9.36 12.74 -4.75
C ALA A 22 -9.32 14.27 -4.70
N GLN A 23 -8.49 14.82 -3.82
CA GLN A 23 -8.33 16.26 -3.73
C GLN A 23 -7.59 16.72 -5.00
N ALA A 24 -8.24 17.55 -5.81
CA ALA A 24 -7.62 18.09 -7.01
C ALA A 24 -6.36 18.91 -6.63
N GLY A 25 -5.26 18.74 -7.38
CA GLY A 25 -4.04 19.53 -7.20
C GLY A 25 -2.97 18.95 -6.27
N LEU A 26 -3.09 17.68 -5.85
CA LEU A 26 -1.99 16.99 -5.15
C LEU A 26 -0.84 16.73 -6.13
N ILE A 27 0.33 17.32 -5.87
CA ILE A 27 1.53 17.15 -6.67
C ILE A 27 2.62 16.56 -5.79
N THR A 28 3.21 15.46 -6.23
CA THR A 28 4.41 14.87 -5.61
C THR A 28 5.41 14.54 -6.71
N SER A 29 6.71 14.57 -6.36
CA SER A 29 7.77 14.13 -7.26
C SER A 29 8.03 12.64 -7.00
N ALA A 30 7.42 11.78 -7.82
CA ALA A 30 7.61 10.35 -7.76
C ALA A 30 7.59 9.76 -9.18
N ASP A 31 8.32 8.67 -9.39
CA ASP A 31 8.25 7.93 -10.64
C ASP A 31 6.90 7.21 -10.74
N GLN A 32 6.21 7.41 -11.87
CA GLN A 32 4.87 6.87 -12.08
C GLN A 32 4.88 5.34 -12.06
N ALA A 33 5.85 4.69 -12.69
CA ALA A 33 5.91 3.24 -12.77
C ALA A 33 6.19 2.62 -11.38
N GLN A 34 7.01 3.29 -10.57
CA GLN A 34 7.23 2.90 -9.18
C GLN A 34 5.96 3.02 -8.33
N LEU A 35 5.17 4.10 -8.46
CA LEU A 35 3.88 4.23 -7.76
C LEU A 35 2.85 3.18 -8.21
N GLU A 36 2.81 2.88 -9.52
CA GLU A 36 1.96 1.79 -10.03
C GLU A 36 2.36 0.44 -9.41
N GLN A 37 3.66 0.16 -9.28
CA GLN A 37 4.15 -1.05 -8.63
C GLN A 37 3.79 -1.12 -7.15
N VAL A 38 3.85 0.01 -6.44
CA VAL A 38 3.39 0.11 -5.04
C VAL A 38 1.92 -0.28 -4.94
N LEU A 39 1.07 0.33 -5.77
CA LEU A 39 -0.37 0.04 -5.79
C LEU A 39 -0.66 -1.42 -6.11
N VAL A 40 -0.03 -2.00 -7.13
CA VAL A 40 -0.22 -3.41 -7.48
C VAL A 40 0.12 -4.33 -6.30
N ASN A 41 1.26 -4.10 -5.63
CA ASN A 41 1.66 -4.92 -4.50
C ASN A 41 0.68 -4.82 -3.31
N LEU A 42 0.21 -3.62 -3.00
CA LEU A 42 -0.76 -3.41 -1.92
C LEU A 42 -2.12 -4.04 -2.24
N VAL A 43 -2.62 -3.85 -3.46
CA VAL A 43 -3.90 -4.41 -3.93
C VAL A 43 -3.89 -5.95 -3.92
N VAL A 44 -2.79 -6.57 -4.36
CA VAL A 44 -2.64 -8.04 -4.33
C VAL A 44 -2.66 -8.56 -2.89
N ASN A 45 -2.00 -7.86 -1.96
CA ASN A 45 -2.00 -8.25 -0.56
C ASN A 45 -3.38 -8.09 0.09
N ALA A 46 -4.07 -6.99 -0.17
CA ALA A 46 -5.44 -6.77 0.28
C ALA A 46 -6.40 -7.86 -0.23
N ARG A 47 -6.31 -8.21 -1.52
CA ARG A 47 -7.08 -9.32 -2.11
C ARG A 47 -6.84 -10.62 -1.36
N ASP A 48 -5.59 -10.96 -1.11
CA ASP A 48 -5.23 -12.22 -0.47
C ASP A 48 -5.68 -12.26 1.00
N ALA A 49 -5.83 -11.11 1.65
CA ALA A 49 -6.44 -10.96 2.97
C ALA A 49 -7.97 -11.11 2.95
N MET A 50 -8.61 -11.04 1.78
CA MET A 50 -10.07 -11.09 1.58
C MET A 50 -10.53 -12.28 0.72
N PRO A 51 -10.26 -13.55 1.12
CA PRO A 51 -10.57 -14.73 0.29
C PRO A 51 -12.07 -14.97 0.07
N LYS A 52 -12.94 -14.33 0.88
CA LYS A 52 -14.41 -14.41 0.78
C LYS A 52 -15.02 -13.16 0.14
N GLY A 53 -14.19 -12.29 -0.45
CA GLY A 53 -14.58 -10.94 -0.82
C GLY A 53 -14.50 -9.96 0.35
N GLY A 54 -14.68 -8.69 0.05
CA GLY A 54 -14.60 -7.58 0.99
C GLY A 54 -14.49 -6.25 0.25
N THR A 55 -14.15 -5.20 0.98
CA THR A 55 -14.01 -3.85 0.43
C THR A 55 -12.55 -3.44 0.45
N LEU A 56 -12.07 -2.98 -0.71
CA LEU A 56 -10.78 -2.31 -0.86
C LEU A 56 -11.02 -0.81 -1.04
N THR A 57 -10.45 -0.01 -0.17
CA THR A 57 -10.56 1.46 -0.21
C THR A 57 -9.19 2.04 -0.53
N ILE A 58 -9.12 2.91 -1.53
CA ILE A 58 -7.90 3.67 -1.88
C ILE A 58 -8.22 5.15 -1.75
N GLU A 59 -7.43 5.85 -0.94
CA GLU A 59 -7.65 7.26 -0.64
C GLU A 59 -6.37 8.07 -0.85
N THR A 60 -6.53 9.31 -1.30
CA THR A 60 -5.44 10.28 -1.35
C THR A 60 -5.82 11.54 -0.59
N ALA A 61 -4.87 12.09 0.16
CA ALA A 61 -5.09 13.32 0.92
C ALA A 61 -3.80 14.14 1.01
N GLN A 62 -3.94 15.47 1.07
CA GLN A 62 -2.86 16.30 1.60
C GLN A 62 -2.83 16.15 3.12
N VAL A 63 -1.66 15.95 3.69
CA VAL A 63 -1.46 15.89 5.14
C VAL A 63 -0.31 16.81 5.54
N GLU A 64 -0.46 17.51 6.66
CA GLU A 64 0.59 18.33 7.24
C GLU A 64 1.18 17.60 8.44
N LEU A 65 2.46 17.23 8.37
CA LEU A 65 3.16 16.62 9.50
C LEU A 65 3.67 17.73 10.42
N THR A 66 3.10 17.82 11.62
CA THR A 66 3.51 18.81 12.64
C THR A 66 4.79 18.41 13.37
N ARG A 67 5.11 17.12 13.37
CA ARG A 67 6.33 16.53 13.93
C ARG A 67 6.68 15.28 13.15
N SER A 68 7.96 14.87 13.18
CA SER A 68 8.35 13.57 12.64
C SER A 68 7.56 12.47 13.35
N PRO A 69 6.79 11.65 12.63
CA PRO A 69 6.02 10.59 13.26
C PRO A 69 6.97 9.54 13.85
N VAL A 70 6.64 9.09 15.05
CA VAL A 70 7.49 8.16 15.83
C VAL A 70 7.37 6.72 15.32
N TYR A 71 6.30 6.42 14.59
CA TYR A 71 5.96 5.07 14.13
C TYR A 71 6.49 4.74 12.74
N HIS A 72 7.13 5.68 12.05
CA HIS A 72 7.69 5.42 10.75
C HIS A 72 9.08 4.78 10.85
N LEU A 73 9.30 3.77 10.02
CA LEU A 73 10.61 3.15 9.82
C LEU A 73 11.66 4.16 9.30
N THR A 74 11.19 5.24 8.66
CA THR A 74 12.02 6.36 8.17
C THR A 74 11.50 7.68 8.74
N PRO A 75 12.32 8.48 9.44
CA PRO A 75 11.91 9.80 9.93
C PRO A 75 11.50 10.72 8.79
N LEU A 76 10.35 11.38 8.93
CA LEU A 76 9.89 12.40 7.99
C LEU A 76 10.02 13.79 8.64
N PRO A 77 10.70 14.75 8.00
CA PRO A 77 10.70 16.12 8.52
C PRO A 77 9.26 16.67 8.58
N PRO A 78 8.96 17.59 9.51
CA PRO A 78 7.69 18.30 9.50
C PRO A 78 7.49 19.04 8.18
N GLY A 79 6.24 19.08 7.70
CA GLY A 79 5.88 19.74 6.45
C GLY A 79 4.70 19.10 5.73
N PRO A 80 4.40 19.57 4.50
CA PRO A 80 3.32 19.06 3.68
C PRO A 80 3.71 17.75 2.98
N TYR A 81 2.80 16.78 3.00
CA TYR A 81 2.92 15.50 2.34
C TYR A 81 1.64 15.12 1.61
N VAL A 82 1.77 14.20 0.64
CA VAL A 82 0.64 13.49 0.06
C VAL A 82 0.58 12.11 0.72
N ARG A 83 -0.57 11.78 1.30
CA ARG A 83 -0.86 10.44 1.82
C ARG A 83 -1.60 9.64 0.76
N LEU A 84 -1.14 8.41 0.52
CA LEU A 84 -1.86 7.37 -0.22
C LEU A 84 -2.19 6.26 0.77
N ALA A 85 -3.47 6.05 1.06
CA ALA A 85 -3.94 4.99 1.94
C ALA A 85 -4.57 3.86 1.12
N VAL A 86 -4.23 2.62 1.44
CA VAL A 86 -4.85 1.41 0.87
C VAL A 86 -5.35 0.57 2.04
N SER A 87 -6.66 0.44 2.16
CA SER A 87 -7.32 -0.20 3.29
C SER A 87 -8.19 -1.36 2.81
N ASP A 88 -8.15 -2.49 3.51
CA ASP A 88 -8.98 -3.65 3.22
C ASP A 88 -9.78 -4.10 4.45
N THR A 89 -10.87 -4.82 4.21
CA THR A 89 -11.70 -5.43 5.27
C THR A 89 -11.36 -6.91 5.48
N GLY A 90 -10.12 -7.30 5.15
CA GLY A 90 -9.64 -8.67 5.23
C GLY A 90 -9.33 -9.13 6.65
N CYS A 91 -8.61 -10.24 6.76
CA CYS A 91 -8.29 -10.85 8.05
C CYS A 91 -7.28 -10.06 8.90
N GLY A 92 -6.66 -9.01 8.35
CA GLY A 92 -5.64 -8.23 9.03
C GLY A 92 -4.35 -9.01 9.30
N MET A 93 -3.50 -8.44 10.17
CA MET A 93 -2.19 -9.01 10.53
C MET A 93 -2.02 -9.01 12.05
N ASP A 94 -1.54 -10.12 12.61
CA ASP A 94 -1.13 -10.15 14.01
C ASP A 94 0.18 -9.37 14.25
N ARG A 95 0.50 -9.08 15.52
CA ARG A 95 1.68 -8.27 15.87
C ARG A 95 3.02 -8.88 15.40
N LYS A 96 3.12 -10.22 15.37
CA LYS A 96 4.34 -10.90 14.95
C LYS A 96 4.52 -10.74 13.44
N THR A 97 3.44 -10.86 12.69
CA THR A 97 3.41 -10.63 11.25
C THR A 97 3.82 -9.18 10.96
N GLN A 98 3.18 -8.21 11.63
CA GLN A 98 3.51 -6.78 11.49
C GLN A 98 4.98 -6.44 11.75
N SER A 99 5.68 -7.14 12.65
CA SER A 99 7.09 -6.86 12.90
C SER A 99 8.04 -7.34 11.80
N HIS A 100 7.60 -8.24 10.92
CA HIS A 100 8.42 -8.86 9.87
C HIS A 100 7.94 -8.55 8.44
N ILE A 101 6.77 -7.89 8.26
CA ILE A 101 6.14 -7.74 6.94
C ILE A 101 6.98 -7.03 5.87
N PHE A 102 7.96 -6.22 6.28
CA PHE A 102 8.85 -5.53 5.35
C PHE A 102 10.17 -6.28 5.09
N GLU A 103 10.40 -7.41 5.77
CA GLU A 103 11.57 -8.25 5.52
C GLU A 103 11.47 -8.92 4.15
N PRO A 104 12.54 -8.89 3.33
CA PRO A 104 12.55 -9.61 2.06
C PRO A 104 12.26 -11.10 2.25
N PHE A 105 11.41 -11.64 1.38
CA PHE A 105 11.00 -13.05 1.35
C PHE A 105 10.08 -13.49 2.50
N PHE A 106 9.75 -12.61 3.46
CA PHE A 106 8.77 -12.94 4.48
C PHE A 106 7.37 -13.11 3.87
N THR A 107 6.70 -14.21 4.20
CA THR A 107 5.34 -14.50 3.72
C THR A 107 4.59 -15.40 4.70
N THR A 108 3.32 -15.11 4.92
CA THR A 108 2.36 -15.99 5.62
C THR A 108 1.60 -16.90 4.66
N LYS A 109 1.76 -16.67 3.35
CA LYS A 109 1.17 -17.49 2.28
C LYS A 109 1.94 -18.80 2.19
N GLY A 110 1.23 -19.91 1.97
CA GLY A 110 1.84 -21.23 1.81
C GLY A 110 2.86 -21.29 0.67
N GLU A 111 3.66 -22.36 0.65
CA GLU A 111 4.74 -22.54 -0.34
C GLU A 111 4.26 -22.33 -1.79
N GLY A 112 5.03 -21.57 -2.55
CA GLY A 112 4.73 -21.23 -3.94
C GLY A 112 3.60 -20.22 -4.16
N LYS A 113 2.91 -19.76 -3.12
CA LYS A 113 1.79 -18.80 -3.25
C LYS A 113 2.18 -17.33 -3.10
N GLY A 114 3.45 -17.04 -2.81
CA GLY A 114 3.97 -15.67 -2.74
C GLY A 114 5.49 -15.67 -2.65
N SER A 115 6.12 -14.72 -3.33
CA SER A 115 7.59 -14.53 -3.26
C SER A 115 8.06 -13.87 -1.96
N GLY A 116 7.13 -13.27 -1.20
CA GLY A 116 7.46 -12.46 -0.02
C GLY A 116 8.17 -11.14 -0.34
N LEU A 117 8.15 -10.69 -1.60
CA LEU A 117 8.85 -9.46 -2.03
C LEU A 117 7.93 -8.23 -2.15
N GLY A 118 6.61 -8.40 -2.03
CA GLY A 118 5.65 -7.32 -2.29
C GLY A 118 5.84 -6.10 -1.37
N LEU A 119 5.75 -6.32 -0.06
CA LEU A 119 5.85 -5.23 0.93
C LEU A 119 7.28 -4.71 1.10
N SER A 120 8.30 -5.55 0.98
CA SER A 120 9.70 -5.09 0.96
C SER A 120 9.98 -4.16 -0.25
N THR A 121 9.36 -4.45 -1.40
CA THR A 121 9.45 -3.58 -2.58
C THR A 121 8.71 -2.26 -2.36
N VAL A 122 7.50 -2.29 -1.78
CA VAL A 122 6.75 -1.09 -1.40
C VAL A 122 7.59 -0.20 -0.48
N PHE A 123 8.16 -0.79 0.57
CA PHE A 123 9.01 -0.09 1.52
C PHE A 123 10.23 0.57 0.86
N GLY A 124 10.92 -0.16 -0.02
CA GLY A 124 12.07 0.36 -0.77
C GLY A 124 11.71 1.55 -1.65
N ILE A 125 10.62 1.45 -2.43
CA ILE A 125 10.15 2.53 -3.30
C ILE A 125 9.77 3.77 -2.48
N VAL A 126 8.95 3.61 -1.44
CA VAL A 126 8.50 4.73 -0.61
C VAL A 126 9.68 5.46 0.04
N THR A 127 10.65 4.71 0.56
CA THR A 127 11.87 5.29 1.16
C THR A 127 12.74 5.99 0.12
N GLN A 128 12.87 5.43 -1.08
CA GLN A 128 13.62 6.06 -2.19
C GLN A 128 12.97 7.38 -2.65
N CYS A 129 11.64 7.48 -2.57
CA CYS A 129 10.91 8.72 -2.83
C CYS A 129 10.97 9.73 -1.67
N GLY A 130 11.72 9.44 -0.58
CA GLY A 130 11.77 10.29 0.61
C GLY A 130 10.48 10.30 1.44
N GLY A 131 9.63 9.29 1.25
CA GLY A 131 8.40 9.07 2.01
C GLY A 131 8.56 8.06 3.15
N ALA A 132 7.45 7.74 3.81
CA ALA A 132 7.38 6.69 4.82
C ALA A 132 6.04 5.95 4.77
N ILE A 133 5.98 4.83 5.48
CA ILE A 133 4.78 3.99 5.66
C ILE A 133 4.42 4.02 7.15
N ASP A 134 3.13 4.18 7.47
CA ASP A 134 2.53 4.02 8.81
C ASP A 134 1.71 2.74 8.96
#